data_AF-A0A1V4X615-F1
#
_entry.id   AF-A0A1V4X615-F1
#
_cell.length_a   1.000
_cell.length_b   1.000
_cell.length_c   1.000
_cell.angle_alpha   90.00
_cell.angle_beta   90.00
_cell.angle_gamma   90.00
#
_symmetry.space_group_name_H-M   'P 1'
#
loop_
_entity.id
_entity.type
_entity.pdbx_description
1 polymer ?
#
loop_
_entity_poly.entity_id
_entity_poly.type
_entity_poly.pdbx_seq_one_letter_code
_entity_poly.pdbx_strand_id
1 'polypeptide(L)' 'MEIESSIHVSNVMIYCEKCAKPVRTGQKVLENGKKVRFCKKCDEVIDK' A
#
# COMPACT_ATOMS: atom_id res chain seq x y z
N MET A 1 -17.60 23.35 -13.74
CA MET A 1 -16.33 23.27 -13.00
C MET A 1 -16.34 21.93 -12.31
N GLU A 2 -15.48 21.01 -12.74
CA GLU A 2 -15.37 19.67 -12.15
C GLU A 2 -14.55 19.79 -10.85
N ILE A 3 -15.01 19.19 -9.75
CA ILE A 3 -14.33 19.24 -8.46
C ILE A 3 -14.31 17.84 -7.85
N GLU A 4 -13.16 17.44 -7.31
CA GLU A 4 -13.00 16.16 -6.62
C GLU A 4 -13.83 16.13 -5.34
N SER A 5 -14.53 15.01 -5.11
CA SER A 5 -15.28 14.77 -3.88
C SER A 5 -14.57 13.72 -3.01
N SER A 6 -14.90 13.70 -1.72
CA SER A 6 -14.31 12.72 -0.80
C SER A 6 -14.75 11.30 -1.14
N ILE A 7 -13.85 10.35 -0.93
CA ILE A 7 -14.13 8.92 -1.03
C ILE A 7 -13.81 8.24 0.29
N HIS A 8 -14.62 7.27 0.68
CA HIS A 8 -14.38 6.51 1.89
C HIS A 8 -13.13 5.63 1.74
N VAL A 9 -12.26 5.61 2.77
CA VAL A 9 -10.96 4.94 2.72
C VAL A 9 -11.07 3.41 2.50
N SER A 10 -12.17 2.78 2.88
CA SER A 10 -12.40 1.35 2.63
C SER A 10 -12.61 1.01 1.15
N ASN A 11 -12.92 1.99 0.31
CA ASN A 11 -13.18 1.79 -1.12
C ASN A 11 -11.91 1.88 -1.96
N VAL A 12 -10.76 2.14 -1.35
CA VAL A 12 -9.46 2.21 -2.03
C VAL A 12 -8.51 1.13 -1.53
N MET A 13 -7.60 0.71 -2.40
CA MET A 13 -6.53 -0.24 -2.08
C MET A 13 -5.18 0.32 -2.51
N ILE A 14 -4.12 -0.13 -1.84
CA ILE A 14 -2.76 0.22 -2.23
C ILE A 14 -2.39 -0.56 -3.48
N TYR A 15 -1.92 0.16 -4.49
CA TYR A 15 -1.41 -0.42 -5.72
C TYR A 15 0.03 -0.85 -5.53
N CYS A 16 0.36 -2.10 -5.91
CA CYS A 16 1.73 -2.58 -5.90
C CYS A 16 2.29 -2.58 -7.33
N GLU A 17 3.31 -1.76 -7.57
CA GLU A 17 3.99 -1.61 -8.87
C GLU A 17 4.49 -2.96 -9.41
N LYS A 18 5.10 -3.79 -8.55
CA LYS A 18 5.66 -5.10 -8.92
C LYS A 18 4.60 -6.12 -9.36
N CYS A 19 3.41 -6.04 -8.76
CA CYS A 19 2.32 -6.98 -9.02
C CYS A 19 1.29 -6.44 -10.02
N ALA A 20 1.43 -5.18 -10.44
CA ALA A 20 0.53 -4.44 -11.31
C ALA A 20 -0.96 -4.59 -10.92
N LYS A 21 -1.26 -4.64 -9.62
CA LYS A 21 -2.63 -4.84 -9.11
C LYS A 21 -2.82 -4.23 -7.72
N PRO A 22 -4.07 -3.92 -7.33
CA PRO A 22 -4.38 -3.57 -5.95
C PRO A 22 -4.13 -4.78 -5.02
N VAL A 23 -3.51 -4.51 -3.87
CA VAL A 23 -3.09 -5.53 -2.91
C VAL A 23 -3.37 -5.11 -1.48
N ARG A 24 -3.55 -6.11 -0.62
CA ARG A 24 -3.54 -5.89 0.83
C ARG A 24 -2.11 -5.77 1.32
N THR A 25 -1.90 -4.87 2.29
CA THR A 25 -0.59 -4.64 2.91
C THR A 25 -0.50 -5.32 4.27
N GLY A 26 0.71 -5.76 4.61
CA GLY A 26 1.11 -6.17 5.96
C GLY A 26 2.08 -5.13 6.53
N GLN A 27 2.46 -5.29 7.80
CA GLN A 27 3.46 -4.44 8.46
C GLN A 27 4.63 -5.31 8.88
N LYS A 28 5.86 -4.90 8.55
CA LYS A 28 7.10 -5.56 8.99
C LYS A 28 8.05 -4.53 9.60
N VAL A 29 8.89 -4.98 10.52
CA VAL A 29 9.95 -4.16 11.10
C VAL A 29 11.25 -4.56 10.40
N LEU A 30 11.92 -3.59 9.79
CA LEU A 30 13.23 -3.77 9.17
C LEU A 30 14.32 -3.78 10.26
N GLU A 31 15.50 -4.26 9.92
CA GLU A 31 16.65 -4.38 10.85
C GLU A 31 17.09 -3.04 11.44
N ASN A 32 16.82 -1.94 10.75
CA ASN A 32 17.05 -0.57 11.22
C ASN A 32 15.98 -0.06 12.20
N GLY A 33 15.04 -0.91 12.65
CA GLY A 33 13.94 -0.57 13.54
C GLY A 33 12.77 0.16 12.87
N LYS A 34 12.82 0.43 11.55
CA LYS A 34 11.73 1.09 10.84
C LYS A 34 10.59 0.12 10.55
N LYS A 35 9.38 0.56 10.86
CA LYS A 35 8.15 -0.15 10.51
C LYS A 35 7.71 0.26 9.11
N VAL A 36 7.61 -0.72 8.22
CA VAL A 36 7.24 -0.52 6.82
C VAL A 36 6.05 -1.39 6.43
N ARG A 37 5.26 -0.90 5.49
CA ARG A 37 4.23 -1.68 4.82
C ARG A 37 4.85 -2.54 3.73
N PHE A 38 4.41 -3.79 3.65
CA PHE A 38 4.83 -4.71 2.61
C PHE A 38 3.61 -5.31 1.89
N CYS A 39 3.80 -5.69 0.63
CA CYS A 39 2.78 -6.36 -0.16
C CYS A 39 2.58 -7.80 0.33
N LYS A 40 1.36 -8.18 0.74
CA LYS A 40 1.08 -9.57 1.15
C LYS A 40 1.13 -10.60 0.02
N LYS A 41 1.26 -10.18 -1.25
CA LYS A 41 1.31 -11.10 -2.40
C LYS A 41 2.73 -11.41 -2.88
N CYS A 42 3.66 -10.47 -2.76
CA CYS A 42 5.03 -10.60 -3.30
C CYS A 42 6.12 -10.18 -2.31
N ASP A 43 5.75 -9.88 -1.07
CA ASP A 43 6.62 -9.50 0.07
C ASP A 43 7.48 -8.24 -0.12
N GLU A 44 7.24 -7.52 -1.21
CA GLU A 44 7.90 -6.26 -1.55
C GLU A 44 7.54 -5.14 -0.57
N VAL A 45 8.52 -4.31 -0.21
CA VAL A 45 8.28 -3.11 0.60
C VAL A 45 7.58 -2.06 -0.26
N ILE A 46 6.49 -1.47 0.26
CA ILE A 46 5.71 -0.47 -0.47
C ILE A 46 6.06 0.96 -0.02
N ASP A 47 6.48 1.13 1.23
CA ASP A 47 6.94 2.43 1.73
C ASP A 47 8.33 2.73 1.15
N LYS A 48 8.36 3.50 0.05
CA LYS A 48 9.55 4.21 -0.44
C LYS A 48 9.69 5.55 0.27
#